data_AF-A0A1I0JMJ6-F1
#
_entry.id   AF-A0A1I0JMJ6-F1
#
_cell.length_a   1.000
_cell.length_b   1.000
_cell.length_c   1.000
_cell.angle_alpha   90.00
_cell.angle_beta   90.00
_cell.angle_gamma   90.00
#
_symmetry.space_group_name_H-M   'P 1'
#
loop_
_entity.id
_entity.type
_entity.pdbx_description
1 polymer ?
#
loop_
_entity_poly.entity_id
_entity_poly.type
_entity_poly.pdbx_seq_one_letter_code
_entity_poly.pdbx_strand_id
1 'polypeptide(L)'
;MPPTREHAELKLQPLPQAGRSLAEQVISEVRRAVHSGAMVPGRLYSVYQIAEQLNVSRSPVREAMLRLVEAGLVQVERNRGFRVVLPHPREIVEIFGVRLALELPAVRRAAGAGPAGLGAALRETMERMAAAVSAGDEELFFHLDQALHDRMLVAAGNGRARAIVGGLRDTMRILGSSTDDASRTLRQVHEEHEPIVAAVAAGDAGGAVRAMRAHLTNTGLILAAQAARAQGEPVDVAALWAAVVDEPVVEEPAVEEPVVEEPAG
;
A
#
# COMPACT_ATOMS: atom_id res chain seq x y z
N MET A 1 -19.34 -43.00 30.86
CA MET A 1 -19.41 -42.27 29.57
C MET A 1 -20.00 -40.90 29.85
N PRO A 2 -19.30 -39.78 29.62
CA PRO A 2 -19.94 -38.47 29.63
C PRO A 2 -20.85 -38.34 28.38
N PRO A 3 -22.03 -37.69 28.49
CA PRO A 3 -22.93 -37.48 27.36
C PRO A 3 -22.30 -36.55 26.32
N THR A 4 -22.46 -36.95 25.05
CA THR A 4 -22.15 -36.19 23.83
C THR A 4 -22.81 -34.82 23.88
N ARG A 5 -22.01 -33.75 23.84
CA ARG A 5 -22.52 -32.39 23.57
C ARG A 5 -22.92 -32.32 22.11
N GLU A 6 -24.20 -32.49 21.84
CA GLU A 6 -24.82 -32.12 20.57
C GLU A 6 -24.76 -30.58 20.49
N HIS A 7 -23.79 -30.05 19.74
CA HIS A 7 -23.70 -28.62 19.48
C HIS A 7 -24.89 -28.24 18.58
N ALA A 8 -25.80 -27.42 19.10
CA ALA A 8 -26.91 -26.86 18.33
C ALA A 8 -26.40 -26.24 17.03
N GLU A 9 -27.01 -26.59 15.89
CA GLU A 9 -26.60 -26.10 14.57
C GLU A 9 -26.72 -24.58 14.48
N LEU A 10 -25.59 -23.90 14.28
CA LEU A 10 -25.56 -22.46 13.99
C LEU A 10 -26.13 -22.22 12.58
N LYS A 11 -27.40 -21.80 12.51
CA LYS A 11 -28.08 -21.44 11.25
C LYS A 11 -28.18 -19.92 11.14
N LEU A 12 -27.22 -19.30 10.45
CA LEU A 12 -27.24 -17.89 10.11
C LEU A 12 -27.56 -17.71 8.63
N GLN A 13 -28.41 -16.74 8.31
CA GLN A 13 -28.57 -16.25 6.94
C GLN A 13 -27.77 -14.95 6.77
N PRO A 14 -27.01 -14.79 5.67
CA PRO A 14 -26.24 -13.58 5.44
C PRO A 14 -27.15 -12.39 5.08
N LEU A 15 -26.79 -11.22 5.60
CA LEU A 15 -27.34 -9.94 5.15
C LEU A 15 -26.58 -9.48 3.90
N PRO A 16 -27.25 -8.98 2.85
CA PRO A 16 -26.57 -8.30 1.76
C PRO A 16 -26.05 -6.95 2.27
N GLN A 17 -24.72 -6.78 2.35
CA GLN A 17 -24.10 -5.46 2.44
C GLN A 17 -23.73 -5.00 1.04
N ALA A 18 -24.60 -4.23 0.40
CA ALA A 18 -24.29 -3.53 -0.84
C ALA A 18 -24.12 -2.04 -0.53
N GLY A 19 -22.87 -1.57 -0.54
CA GLY A 19 -22.49 -0.18 -0.29
C GLY A 19 -21.30 -0.05 0.67
N ARG A 20 -20.57 1.07 0.62
CA ARG A 20 -19.50 1.39 1.58
C ARG A 20 -20.07 1.40 2.99
N SER A 21 -19.42 0.72 3.93
CA SER A 21 -19.91 0.66 5.31
C SER A 21 -19.88 2.06 5.93
N LEU A 22 -20.75 2.32 6.90
CA LEU A 22 -20.76 3.63 7.57
C LEU A 22 -19.41 3.92 8.27
N ALA A 23 -18.69 2.88 8.70
CA ALA A 23 -17.33 3.02 9.21
C ALA A 23 -16.34 3.46 8.12
N GLU A 24 -16.46 2.96 6.88
CA GLU A 24 -15.62 3.40 5.75
C GLU A 24 -15.87 4.84 5.35
N GLN A 25 -17.12 5.29 5.44
CA GLN A 25 -17.48 6.70 5.24
C GLN A 25 -16.86 7.57 6.33
N VAL A 26 -16.93 7.15 7.60
CA VAL A 26 -16.26 7.86 8.71
C VAL A 26 -14.75 7.92 8.51
N ILE A 27 -14.09 6.84 8.09
CA ILE A 27 -12.65 6.84 7.78
C ILE A 27 -12.34 7.89 6.72
N SER A 28 -13.15 7.97 5.66
CA SER A 28 -12.95 8.91 4.55
C SER A 28 -13.13 10.35 5.00
N GLU A 29 -14.14 10.63 5.81
CA GLU A 29 -14.37 11.96 6.37
C GLU A 29 -13.28 12.38 7.36
N VAL A 30 -12.81 11.47 8.22
CA VAL A 30 -11.67 11.75 9.11
C VAL A 30 -10.43 12.09 8.29
N ARG A 31 -10.14 11.34 7.22
CA ARG A 31 -9.03 11.67 6.31
C ARG A 31 -9.22 13.05 5.69
N ARG A 32 -10.37 13.33 5.08
CA ARG A 32 -10.67 14.65 4.48
C ARG A 32 -10.52 15.78 5.50
N ALA A 33 -10.95 15.56 6.74
CA ALA A 33 -10.83 16.53 7.82
C ALA A 33 -9.37 16.74 8.23
N VAL A 34 -8.54 15.70 8.27
CA VAL A 34 -7.09 15.83 8.54
C VAL A 34 -6.40 16.61 7.43
N HIS A 35 -6.68 16.30 6.16
CA HIS A 35 -6.08 16.99 5.02
C HIS A 35 -6.50 18.46 4.93
N SER A 36 -7.77 18.76 5.17
CA SER A 36 -8.26 20.15 5.16
C SER A 36 -7.87 20.96 6.41
N GLY A 37 -7.19 20.35 7.38
CA GLY A 37 -6.84 20.96 8.66
C GLY A 37 -8.00 21.10 9.66
N ALA A 38 -9.20 20.64 9.30
CA ALA A 38 -10.35 20.59 10.21
C ALA A 38 -10.11 19.64 11.41
N MET A 39 -9.35 18.56 11.19
CA MET A 39 -8.79 17.72 12.25
C MET A 39 -7.28 17.92 12.31
N VAL A 40 -6.79 18.48 13.41
CA VAL A 40 -5.39 18.84 13.62
C VAL A 40 -4.64 17.65 14.22
N PRO A 41 -3.56 17.17 13.59
CA PRO A 41 -2.69 16.15 14.17
C PRO A 41 -2.21 16.53 15.58
N GLY A 42 -2.07 15.53 16.44
CA GLY A 42 -1.73 15.72 17.85
C GLY A 42 -2.89 16.22 18.72
N ARG A 43 -4.04 16.66 18.17
CA ARG A 43 -5.22 17.01 18.97
C ARG A 43 -6.07 15.78 19.32
N LEU A 44 -6.75 15.84 20.46
CA LEU A 44 -7.68 14.82 20.94
C LEU A 44 -9.09 15.05 20.39
N TYR A 45 -9.69 13.98 19.88
CA TYR A 45 -11.06 13.91 19.38
C TYR A 45 -11.81 12.75 20.03
N SER A 46 -12.97 13.02 20.62
CA SER A 46 -13.80 11.97 21.21
C SER A 46 -14.73 11.34 20.17
N VAL A 47 -15.11 10.07 20.38
CA VAL A 47 -16.14 9.38 19.57
C VAL A 47 -17.44 10.17 19.55
N TYR A 48 -17.80 10.79 20.68
CA TYR A 48 -19.02 11.58 20.80
C TYR A 48 -19.01 12.79 19.87
N GLN A 49 -17.93 13.57 19.90
CA GLN A 49 -17.77 14.75 19.02
C GLN A 49 -17.81 14.35 17.55
N ILE A 50 -17.10 13.29 17.16
CA ILE A 50 -17.07 12.83 15.76
C ILE A 50 -18.46 12.33 15.34
N ALA A 51 -19.15 11.54 16.18
CA ALA A 51 -20.49 11.02 15.91
C ALA A 51 -21.53 12.14 15.74
N GLU A 52 -21.48 13.16 16.60
CA GLU A 52 -22.36 14.33 16.54
C GLU A 52 -22.16 15.13 15.26
N GLN A 53 -20.90 15.43 14.91
CA GLN A 53 -20.56 16.18 13.69
C GLN A 53 -20.96 15.45 12.41
N LEU A 54 -20.81 14.12 12.38
CA LEU A 54 -21.14 13.30 11.21
C LEU A 54 -22.61 12.85 11.19
N ASN A 55 -23.40 13.18 12.23
CA ASN A 55 -24.79 12.73 12.39
C ASN A 55 -24.95 11.20 12.26
N VAL A 56 -24.06 10.44 12.91
CA VAL A 56 -24.07 8.97 12.93
C VAL A 56 -24.05 8.43 14.35
N SER A 57 -24.33 7.14 14.53
CA SER A 57 -24.18 6.51 15.85
C SER A 57 -22.70 6.34 16.24
N ARG A 58 -22.45 6.11 17.54
CA ARG A 58 -21.09 5.95 18.09
C ARG A 58 -20.39 4.66 17.65
N SER A 59 -21.14 3.63 17.27
CA SER A 59 -20.60 2.32 16.88
C SER A 59 -19.73 2.37 15.61
N PRO A 60 -20.23 2.86 14.46
CA PRO A 60 -19.44 2.97 13.23
C PRO A 60 -18.25 3.92 13.40
N VAL A 61 -18.38 4.96 14.24
CA VAL A 61 -17.26 5.85 14.57
C VAL A 61 -16.19 5.11 15.36
N ARG A 62 -16.56 4.35 16.39
CA ARG A 62 -15.61 3.55 17.16
C ARG A 62 -14.89 2.53 16.28
N GLU A 63 -15.63 1.84 15.42
CA GLU A 63 -15.07 0.88 14.46
C GLU A 63 -14.06 1.56 13.52
N ALA A 64 -14.46 2.68 12.90
CA ALA A 64 -13.59 3.48 12.04
C ALA A 64 -12.31 3.93 12.75
N MET A 65 -12.43 4.47 13.96
CA MET A 65 -11.28 4.95 14.72
C MET A 65 -10.36 3.80 15.18
N LEU A 66 -10.88 2.62 15.46
CA LEU A 66 -10.05 1.44 15.77
C LEU A 66 -9.30 0.93 14.54
N ARG A 67 -9.94 0.91 13.36
CA ARG A 67 -9.25 0.61 12.10
C ARG A 67 -8.14 1.62 11.80
N LEU A 68 -8.37 2.90 12.11
CA LEU A 68 -7.35 3.95 12.00
C LEU A 68 -6.20 3.75 13.01
N VAL A 69 -6.47 3.16 14.18
CA VAL A 69 -5.43 2.78 15.15
C VAL A 69 -4.60 1.61 14.64
N GLU A 70 -5.24 0.57 14.09
CA GLU A 70 -4.54 -0.56 13.48
C GLU A 70 -3.67 -0.12 12.30
N ALA A 71 -4.13 0.89 11.54
CA ALA A 71 -3.37 1.50 10.46
C ALA A 71 -2.28 2.51 10.92
N GLY A 72 -2.15 2.76 12.24
CA GLY A 72 -1.14 3.66 12.79
C GLY A 72 -1.44 5.16 12.64
N LEU A 73 -2.64 5.55 12.20
CA LEU A 73 -3.02 6.96 12.01
C LEU A 73 -3.63 7.65 13.22
N VAL A 74 -4.06 6.84 14.18
CA VAL A 74 -4.71 7.32 15.36
C VAL A 74 -4.15 6.56 16.55
N GLN A 75 -3.96 7.26 17.66
CA GLN A 75 -3.64 6.64 18.94
C GLN A 75 -4.86 6.68 19.86
N VAL A 76 -5.11 5.56 20.54
CA VAL A 76 -6.14 5.50 21.57
C VAL A 76 -5.64 6.19 22.84
N GLU A 77 -6.44 7.12 23.32
CA GLU A 77 -6.17 7.85 24.56
C GLU A 77 -7.23 7.45 25.57
N ARG A 78 -6.84 6.57 26.51
CA ARG A 78 -7.76 5.91 27.44
C ARG A 78 -8.69 6.94 28.09
N ASN A 79 -10.00 6.71 27.98
CA ASN A 79 -11.08 7.55 28.51
C ASN A 79 -11.16 8.98 27.95
N ARG A 80 -10.34 9.35 26.96
CA ARG A 80 -10.27 10.71 26.40
C ARG A 80 -10.67 10.76 24.92
N GLY A 81 -10.48 9.65 24.21
CA GLY A 81 -10.84 9.52 22.80
C GLY A 81 -9.66 9.04 21.97
N PHE A 82 -9.41 9.76 20.89
CA PHE A 82 -8.48 9.39 19.84
C PHE A 82 -7.63 10.60 19.45
N ARG A 83 -6.34 10.37 19.22
CA ARG A 83 -5.40 11.39 18.76
C ARG A 83 -4.96 11.05 17.35
N VAL A 84 -5.16 11.97 16.40
CA VAL A 84 -4.62 11.80 15.05
C VAL A 84 -3.10 11.94 15.10
N VAL A 85 -2.38 11.05 14.41
CA VAL A 85 -0.92 11.13 14.26
C VAL A 85 -0.57 11.23 12.77
N LEU A 86 0.55 11.88 12.48
CA LEU A 86 1.08 11.92 11.12
C LEU A 86 1.91 10.65 10.85
N PRO A 87 1.83 10.06 9.65
CA PRO A 87 2.71 8.95 9.28
C PRO A 87 4.17 9.37 9.41
N HIS A 88 5.02 8.51 9.98
CA HIS A 88 6.45 8.78 9.99
C HIS A 88 7.07 8.40 8.64
N PRO A 89 7.98 9.21 8.05
CA PRO A 89 8.59 8.90 6.74
C PRO A 89 9.21 7.51 6.68
N ARG A 90 9.82 7.07 7.79
CA ARG A 90 10.39 5.73 7.93
C ARG A 90 9.38 4.61 7.71
N GLU A 91 8.16 4.73 8.24
CA GLU A 91 7.12 3.70 8.09
C GLU A 91 6.76 3.55 6.61
N ILE A 92 6.68 4.66 5.87
CA ILE A 92 6.46 4.63 4.42
C ILE A 92 7.59 3.90 3.72
N VAL A 93 8.85 4.23 4.03
CA VAL A 93 10.01 3.55 3.45
C VAL A 93 10.00 2.05 3.75
N GLU A 94 9.71 1.65 4.99
CA GLU A 94 9.62 0.24 5.40
C GLU A 94 8.50 -0.50 4.64
N ILE A 95 7.33 0.12 4.47
CA ILE A 95 6.23 -0.42 3.65
C ILE A 95 6.71 -0.68 2.22
N PHE A 96 7.40 0.27 1.59
CA PHE A 96 7.90 0.10 0.23
C PHE A 96 9.02 -0.93 0.14
N GLY A 97 9.86 -1.09 1.17
CA GLY A 97 10.83 -2.18 1.27
C GLY A 97 10.15 -3.55 1.21
N VAL A 98 9.09 -3.75 2.00
CA VAL A 98 8.30 -5.00 1.97
C VAL A 98 7.64 -5.20 0.62
N ARG A 99 7.07 -4.15 0.02
CA ARG A 99 6.47 -4.22 -1.31
C ARG A 99 7.49 -4.60 -2.37
N LEU A 100 8.69 -4.00 -2.38
CA LEU A 100 9.76 -4.37 -3.31
C LEU A 100 10.14 -5.86 -3.16
N ALA A 101 10.28 -6.34 -1.92
CA ALA A 101 10.63 -7.74 -1.66
C ALA A 101 9.56 -8.73 -2.18
N LEU A 102 8.28 -8.34 -2.20
CA LEU A 102 7.18 -9.20 -2.60
C LEU A 102 6.77 -9.05 -4.07
N GLU A 103 6.73 -7.82 -4.57
CA GLU A 103 6.18 -7.49 -5.88
C GLU A 103 7.19 -7.72 -7.02
N LEU A 104 8.49 -7.55 -6.79
CA LEU A 104 9.52 -7.80 -7.81
C LEU A 104 9.64 -9.27 -8.23
N PRO A 105 9.74 -10.26 -7.33
CA PRO A 105 9.72 -11.67 -7.75
C PRO A 105 8.37 -12.07 -8.36
N ALA A 106 7.27 -11.47 -7.90
CA ALA A 106 5.94 -11.74 -8.46
C ALA A 106 5.81 -11.23 -9.90
N VAL A 107 6.18 -9.98 -10.18
CA VAL A 107 6.09 -9.43 -11.54
C VAL A 107 7.03 -10.16 -12.51
N ARG A 108 8.22 -10.58 -12.05
CA ARG A 108 9.13 -11.43 -12.84
C ARG A 108 8.43 -12.72 -13.29
N ARG A 109 7.77 -13.41 -12.35
CA ARG A 109 7.05 -14.65 -12.62
C ARG A 109 5.82 -14.42 -13.49
N ALA A 110 5.07 -13.34 -13.25
CA ALA A 110 3.90 -12.98 -14.02
C ALA A 110 4.25 -12.70 -15.49
N ALA A 111 5.39 -12.04 -15.76
CA ALA A 111 5.89 -11.83 -17.10
C ALA A 111 6.42 -13.13 -17.75
N GLY A 112 7.24 -13.92 -17.04
CA GLY A 112 7.90 -15.09 -17.64
C GLY A 112 7.05 -16.36 -17.73
N ALA A 113 6.06 -16.51 -16.85
CA ALA A 113 5.26 -17.74 -16.71
C ALA A 113 3.81 -17.47 -16.29
N GLY A 114 3.31 -16.25 -16.51
CA GLY A 114 1.91 -15.90 -16.24
C GLY A 114 0.93 -16.58 -17.19
N PRO A 115 -0.38 -16.56 -16.86
CA PRO A 115 -1.40 -17.13 -17.71
C PRO A 115 -1.51 -16.38 -19.05
N ALA A 116 -1.86 -17.12 -20.10
CA ALA A 116 -2.20 -16.52 -21.39
C ALA A 116 -3.30 -15.48 -21.21
N GLY A 117 -3.11 -14.29 -21.80
CA GLY A 117 -4.06 -13.18 -21.69
C GLY A 117 -3.81 -12.18 -20.56
N LEU A 118 -2.86 -12.43 -19.64
CA LEU A 118 -2.52 -11.47 -18.57
C LEU A 118 -2.21 -10.08 -19.13
N GLY A 119 -1.35 -9.98 -20.15
CA GLY A 119 -1.00 -8.69 -20.76
C GLY A 119 -2.21 -7.95 -21.33
N ALA A 120 -3.18 -8.65 -21.91
CA ALA A 120 -4.42 -8.03 -22.41
C ALA A 120 -5.29 -7.51 -21.25
N ALA A 121 -5.43 -8.30 -20.18
CA ALA A 121 -6.16 -7.88 -19.00
C ALA A 121 -5.51 -6.66 -18.30
N LEU A 122 -4.18 -6.60 -18.24
CA LEU A 122 -3.48 -5.45 -17.68
C LEU A 122 -3.66 -4.18 -18.53
N ARG A 123 -3.66 -4.31 -19.87
CA ARG A 123 -3.96 -3.19 -20.78
C ARG A 123 -5.38 -2.65 -20.60
N GLU A 124 -6.36 -3.53 -20.45
CA GLU A 124 -7.75 -3.13 -20.16
C GLU A 124 -7.83 -2.36 -18.83
N THR A 125 -7.09 -2.79 -17.80
CA THR A 125 -7.00 -2.03 -16.54
C THR A 125 -6.39 -0.64 -16.75
N MET A 126 -5.33 -0.53 -17.57
CA MET A 126 -4.72 0.75 -17.91
C MET A 126 -5.70 1.69 -18.64
N GLU A 127 -6.47 1.19 -19.61
CA GLU A 127 -7.49 1.99 -20.30
C GLU A 127 -8.55 2.55 -19.33
N ARG A 128 -8.99 1.71 -18.38
CA ARG A 128 -9.92 2.13 -17.33
C ARG A 128 -9.30 3.16 -16.38
N MET A 129 -8.01 3.03 -16.06
CA MET A 129 -7.28 4.04 -15.27
C MET A 129 -7.22 5.37 -16.02
N ALA A 130 -6.93 5.36 -17.32
CA ALA A 130 -6.91 6.57 -18.15
C ALA A 130 -8.29 7.27 -18.21
N ALA A 131 -9.37 6.49 -18.25
CA ALA A 131 -10.74 7.02 -18.16
C ALA A 131 -10.99 7.69 -16.80
N ALA A 132 -10.56 7.06 -15.69
CA ALA A 132 -10.66 7.62 -14.35
C ALA A 132 -9.85 8.93 -14.21
N VAL A 133 -8.63 8.98 -14.77
CA VAL A 133 -7.82 10.22 -14.84
C VAL A 133 -8.59 11.33 -15.56
N SER A 134 -9.19 11.01 -16.70
CA SER A 134 -9.92 12.00 -17.52
C SER A 134 -11.18 12.51 -16.82
N ALA A 135 -11.81 11.69 -15.98
CA ALA A 135 -12.98 12.05 -15.18
C ALA A 135 -12.62 12.74 -13.85
N GLY A 136 -11.35 12.78 -13.45
CA GLY A 136 -10.94 13.23 -12.12
C GLY A 136 -11.39 12.31 -10.99
N ASP A 137 -11.67 11.04 -11.28
CA ASP A 137 -12.16 10.06 -10.33
C ASP A 137 -10.98 9.36 -9.62
N GLU A 138 -10.44 10.01 -8.59
CA GLU A 138 -9.34 9.50 -7.78
C GLU A 138 -9.67 8.17 -7.10
N GLU A 139 -10.90 8.01 -6.61
CA GLU A 139 -11.32 6.79 -5.90
C GLU A 139 -11.27 5.59 -6.83
N LEU A 140 -11.85 5.72 -8.03
CA LEU A 140 -11.78 4.68 -9.05
C LEU A 140 -10.35 4.45 -9.52
N PHE A 141 -9.56 5.50 -9.70
CA PHE A 141 -8.17 5.39 -10.11
C PHE A 141 -7.36 4.52 -9.13
N PHE A 142 -7.40 4.83 -7.84
CA PHE A 142 -6.64 4.07 -6.83
C PHE A 142 -7.19 2.66 -6.59
N HIS A 143 -8.47 2.42 -6.89
CA HIS A 143 -9.02 1.07 -6.90
C HIS A 143 -8.43 0.23 -8.05
N LEU A 144 -8.36 0.82 -9.25
CA LEU A 144 -7.80 0.15 -10.45
C LEU A 144 -6.29 -0.04 -10.35
N ASP A 145 -5.58 0.94 -9.82
CA ASP A 145 -4.16 0.87 -9.49
C ASP A 145 -3.87 -0.32 -8.54
N GLN A 146 -4.61 -0.46 -7.42
CA GLN A 146 -4.49 -1.65 -6.57
C GLN A 146 -4.82 -2.95 -7.33
N ALA A 147 -5.86 -2.95 -8.15
CA ALA A 147 -6.25 -4.12 -8.94
C ALA A 147 -5.16 -4.55 -9.95
N LEU A 148 -4.40 -3.61 -10.51
CA LEU A 148 -3.30 -3.90 -11.43
C LEU A 148 -2.21 -4.72 -10.73
N HIS A 149 -1.78 -4.29 -9.54
CA HIS A 149 -0.78 -4.99 -8.74
C HIS A 149 -1.29 -6.36 -8.24
N ASP A 150 -2.54 -6.42 -7.78
CA ASP A 150 -3.20 -7.66 -7.38
C ASP A 150 -3.20 -8.70 -8.50
N ARG A 151 -3.50 -8.28 -9.75
CA ARG A 151 -3.50 -9.17 -10.92
C ARG A 151 -2.14 -9.81 -11.15
N MET A 152 -1.05 -9.04 -11.00
CA MET A 152 0.32 -9.57 -11.15
C MET A 152 0.68 -10.55 -10.03
N LEU A 153 0.31 -10.25 -8.79
CA LEU A 153 0.54 -11.14 -7.63
C LEU A 153 -0.26 -12.45 -7.75
N VAL A 154 -1.50 -12.38 -8.22
CA VAL A 154 -2.35 -13.56 -8.49
C VAL A 154 -1.80 -14.37 -9.65
N ALA A 155 -1.40 -13.73 -10.74
CA ALA A 155 -0.79 -14.40 -11.90
C ALA A 155 0.52 -15.13 -11.54
N ALA A 156 1.26 -14.62 -10.55
CA ALA A 156 2.43 -15.28 -9.99
C ALA A 156 2.08 -16.48 -9.08
N GLY A 157 0.80 -16.71 -8.77
CA GLY A 157 0.34 -17.74 -7.83
C GLY A 157 0.59 -17.39 -6.37
N ASN A 158 0.86 -16.11 -6.04
CA ASN A 158 1.26 -15.69 -4.70
C ASN A 158 0.12 -14.99 -3.94
N GLY A 159 -0.89 -15.77 -3.52
CA GLY A 159 -2.05 -15.25 -2.80
C GLY A 159 -1.73 -14.65 -1.42
N ARG A 160 -0.64 -15.10 -0.77
CA ARG A 160 -0.21 -14.54 0.52
C ARG A 160 0.44 -13.17 0.34
N ALA A 161 1.32 -13.01 -0.65
CA ALA A 161 1.88 -11.70 -0.98
C ALA A 161 0.79 -10.73 -1.41
N ARG A 162 -0.22 -11.17 -2.20
CA ARG A 162 -1.40 -10.36 -2.51
C ARG A 162 -2.08 -9.81 -1.26
N ALA A 163 -2.38 -10.67 -0.27
CA ALA A 163 -3.03 -10.24 0.96
C ALA A 163 -2.19 -9.23 1.75
N ILE A 164 -0.88 -9.47 1.87
CA ILE A 164 0.05 -8.58 2.58
C ILE A 164 0.14 -7.22 1.86
N VAL A 165 0.42 -7.22 0.56
CA VAL A 165 0.53 -5.99 -0.25
C VAL A 165 -0.79 -5.23 -0.24
N GLY A 166 -1.94 -5.90 -0.36
CA GLY A 166 -3.26 -5.29 -0.24
C GLY A 166 -3.42 -4.54 1.08
N GLY A 167 -3.11 -5.19 2.21
CA GLY A 167 -3.15 -4.55 3.53
C GLY A 167 -2.21 -3.35 3.65
N LEU A 168 -0.98 -3.45 3.13
CA LEU A 168 -0.02 -2.35 3.11
C LEU A 168 -0.52 -1.16 2.27
N ARG A 169 -1.12 -1.42 1.10
CA ARG A 169 -1.72 -0.38 0.26
C ARG A 169 -2.93 0.26 0.91
N ASP A 170 -3.75 -0.53 1.60
CA ASP A 170 -4.88 -0.01 2.37
C ASP A 170 -4.39 0.90 3.50
N THR A 171 -3.34 0.50 4.23
CA THR A 171 -2.68 1.34 5.22
C THR A 171 -2.15 2.64 4.59
N MET A 172 -1.45 2.58 3.46
CA MET A 172 -0.96 3.78 2.76
C MET A 172 -2.09 4.71 2.29
N ARG A 173 -3.18 4.13 1.78
CA ARG A 173 -4.38 4.90 1.42
C ARG A 173 -4.95 5.57 2.65
N ILE A 174 -5.07 4.84 3.75
CA ILE A 174 -5.54 5.38 5.02
C ILE A 174 -4.62 6.53 5.46
N LEU A 175 -3.29 6.36 5.43
CA LEU A 175 -2.25 7.29 5.92
C LEU A 175 -2.24 8.67 5.24
N GLY A 176 -3.08 8.90 4.23
CA GLY A 176 -3.16 10.20 3.55
C GLY A 176 -2.06 10.40 2.52
N SER A 177 -1.38 9.31 2.14
CA SER A 177 -0.43 9.29 1.03
C SER A 177 -1.15 9.31 -0.33
N SER A 178 -2.18 10.16 -0.45
CA SER A 178 -2.74 10.52 -1.74
C SER A 178 -1.80 11.51 -2.42
N THR A 179 -1.91 11.57 -3.74
CA THR A 179 -1.34 12.61 -4.59
C THR A 179 -1.87 13.97 -4.13
N ASP A 180 -1.23 14.55 -3.13
CA ASP A 180 -1.34 15.97 -2.84
C ASP A 180 -1.02 16.69 -4.16
N ASP A 181 -1.92 17.56 -4.61
CA ASP A 181 -1.96 18.19 -5.94
C ASP A 181 -0.61 18.82 -6.36
N ALA A 182 0.27 19.07 -5.40
CA ALA A 182 1.60 19.65 -5.59
C ALA A 182 2.73 18.67 -5.95
N SER A 183 2.65 17.36 -5.65
CA SER A 183 3.83 16.47 -5.79
C SER A 183 3.77 15.50 -6.97
N ARG A 184 2.58 15.04 -7.36
CA ARG A 184 2.41 14.08 -8.46
C ARG A 184 0.93 14.02 -8.86
N THR A 185 0.65 14.03 -10.16
CA THR A 185 -0.72 13.94 -10.71
C THR A 185 -1.12 12.48 -10.95
N LEU A 186 -2.43 12.19 -11.01
CA LEU A 186 -2.93 10.86 -11.41
C LEU A 186 -2.39 10.42 -12.78
N ARG A 187 -2.21 11.36 -13.70
CA ARG A 187 -1.64 11.10 -15.03
C ARG A 187 -0.20 10.58 -14.93
N GLN A 188 0.63 11.20 -14.11
CA GLN A 188 2.00 10.70 -13.87
C GLN A 188 1.98 9.32 -13.21
N VAL A 189 1.06 9.08 -12.27
CA VAL A 189 0.90 7.74 -11.68
C VAL A 189 0.52 6.70 -12.74
N HIS A 190 -0.40 7.05 -13.63
CA HIS A 190 -0.78 6.20 -14.75
C HIS A 190 0.40 5.87 -15.67
N GLU A 191 1.11 6.90 -16.15
CA GLU A 191 2.23 6.76 -17.10
C GLU A 191 3.36 5.87 -16.55
N GLU A 192 3.61 5.89 -15.24
CA GLU A 192 4.61 5.01 -14.60
C GLU A 192 4.27 3.51 -14.66
N HIS A 193 3.01 3.15 -14.88
CA HIS A 193 2.59 1.75 -15.02
C HIS A 193 2.74 1.21 -16.45
N GLU A 194 2.80 2.08 -17.47
CA GLU A 194 2.89 1.65 -18.87
C GLU A 194 4.10 0.74 -19.14
N PRO A 195 5.33 1.06 -18.68
CA PRO A 195 6.50 0.21 -18.93
C PRO A 195 6.36 -1.17 -18.26
N ILE A 196 5.67 -1.25 -17.11
CA ILE A 196 5.42 -2.50 -16.41
C ILE A 196 4.50 -3.38 -17.25
N VAL A 197 3.36 -2.83 -17.68
CA VAL A 197 2.35 -3.55 -18.47
C VAL A 197 2.91 -3.98 -19.82
N ALA A 198 3.68 -3.10 -20.48
CA ALA A 198 4.35 -3.42 -21.73
C ALA A 198 5.32 -4.60 -21.60
N ALA A 199 6.15 -4.60 -20.55
CA ALA A 199 7.11 -5.68 -20.30
C ALA A 199 6.41 -7.01 -19.97
N VAL A 200 5.36 -6.98 -19.13
CA VAL A 200 4.55 -8.19 -18.83
C VAL A 200 3.87 -8.72 -20.09
N ALA A 201 3.31 -7.85 -20.93
CA ALA A 201 2.66 -8.26 -22.18
C ALA A 201 3.64 -8.83 -23.21
N ALA A 202 4.90 -8.42 -23.18
CA ALA A 202 5.97 -8.92 -24.04
C ALA A 202 6.66 -10.19 -23.48
N GLY A 203 6.33 -10.61 -22.25
CA GLY A 203 7.04 -11.67 -21.55
C GLY A 203 8.46 -11.29 -21.09
N ASP A 204 8.81 -10.00 -21.09
CA ASP A 204 10.12 -9.51 -20.65
C ASP A 204 10.18 -9.45 -19.12
N ALA A 205 10.57 -10.58 -18.52
CA ALA A 205 10.71 -10.70 -17.07
C ALA A 205 11.75 -9.74 -16.48
N GLY A 206 12.80 -9.40 -17.23
CA GLY A 206 13.84 -8.47 -16.78
C GLY A 206 13.35 -7.02 -16.82
N GLY A 207 12.71 -6.63 -17.93
CA GLY A 207 12.07 -5.33 -18.09
C GLY A 207 10.98 -5.08 -17.06
N ALA A 208 10.15 -6.07 -16.78
CA ALA A 208 9.05 -5.94 -15.83
C ALA A 208 9.55 -5.67 -14.40
N VAL A 209 10.65 -6.32 -13.99
CA VAL A 209 11.30 -6.08 -12.70
C VAL A 209 11.89 -4.68 -12.62
N ARG A 210 12.62 -4.23 -13.66
CA ARG A 210 13.20 -2.89 -13.68
C ARG A 210 12.12 -1.81 -13.60
N ALA A 211 11.06 -1.96 -14.38
CA ALA A 211 9.93 -1.03 -14.40
C ALA A 211 9.20 -0.99 -13.05
N MET A 212 8.88 -2.15 -12.46
CA MET A 212 8.22 -2.22 -11.15
C MET A 212 9.09 -1.62 -10.04
N ARG A 213 10.40 -1.90 -10.04
CA ARG A 213 11.33 -1.30 -9.07
C ARG A 213 11.34 0.22 -9.19
N ALA A 214 11.43 0.75 -10.40
CA ALA A 214 11.42 2.20 -10.64
C ALA A 214 10.12 2.84 -10.12
N HIS A 215 8.96 2.26 -10.47
CA HIS A 215 7.65 2.72 -10.02
C HIS A 215 7.51 2.73 -8.48
N LEU A 216 7.86 1.62 -7.82
CA LEU A 216 7.76 1.51 -6.36
C LEU A 216 8.74 2.46 -5.66
N THR A 217 9.96 2.57 -6.17
CA THR A 217 10.98 3.46 -5.61
C THR A 217 10.57 4.92 -5.72
N ASN A 218 10.16 5.35 -6.92
CA ASN A 218 9.70 6.72 -7.15
C ASN A 218 8.49 7.06 -6.26
N THR A 219 7.49 6.17 -6.23
CA THR A 219 6.30 6.36 -5.39
C THR A 219 6.68 6.45 -3.91
N GLY A 220 7.52 5.54 -3.42
CA GLY A 220 7.91 5.53 -2.01
C GLY A 220 8.69 6.77 -1.57
N LEU A 221 9.62 7.25 -2.40
CA LEU A 221 10.37 8.49 -2.14
C LEU A 221 9.45 9.72 -2.09
N ILE A 222 8.50 9.84 -3.02
CA ILE A 222 7.54 10.95 -3.05
C ILE A 222 6.69 10.96 -1.77
N LEU A 223 6.14 9.79 -1.39
CA LEU A 223 5.27 9.69 -0.23
C LEU A 223 6.02 9.90 1.09
N ALA A 224 7.26 9.39 1.20
CA ALA A 224 8.10 9.65 2.36
C ALA A 224 8.49 11.13 2.48
N ALA A 225 8.74 11.82 1.36
CA ALA A 225 9.00 13.26 1.34
C ALA A 225 7.77 14.09 1.73
N GLN A 226 6.58 13.70 1.32
CA GLN A 226 5.33 14.33 1.78
C GLN A 226 5.18 14.19 3.30
N ALA A 227 5.38 12.98 3.84
CA ALA A 227 5.31 12.75 5.28
C ALA A 227 6.34 13.57 6.06
N ALA A 228 7.57 13.70 5.54
CA ALA A 228 8.62 14.49 6.19
C ALA A 228 8.23 15.97 6.27
N ARG A 229 7.70 16.52 5.17
CA ARG A 229 7.20 17.90 5.14
C ARG A 229 6.04 18.11 6.11
N ALA A 230 5.11 17.15 6.19
CA ALA A 230 3.95 17.25 7.08
C ALA A 230 4.35 17.30 8.56
N GLN A 231 5.45 16.64 8.95
CA GLN A 231 5.96 16.68 10.33
C GLN A 231 6.79 17.92 10.65
N GLY A 232 7.24 18.67 9.64
CA GLY A 232 8.13 19.83 9.84
C GLY A 232 9.55 19.44 10.27
N GLU A 233 9.93 18.16 10.13
CA GLU A 233 11.26 17.67 10.44
C GLU A 233 12.14 17.58 9.17
N PRO A 234 13.42 17.99 9.24
CA PRO A 234 14.36 17.80 8.14
C PRO A 234 14.80 16.32 8.09
N VAL A 235 13.99 15.48 7.46
CA VAL A 235 14.35 14.07 7.20
C VAL A 235 14.98 13.96 5.81
N ASP A 236 16.21 13.45 5.76
CA ASP A 236 16.83 13.03 4.51
C ASP A 236 16.20 11.72 4.05
N VAL A 237 15.18 11.83 3.21
CA VAL A 237 14.42 10.69 2.68
C VAL A 237 15.28 9.79 1.80
N ALA A 238 16.27 10.34 1.09
CA ALA A 238 17.15 9.54 0.25
C ALA A 238 18.10 8.67 1.09
N ALA A 239 18.70 9.26 2.13
CA ALA A 239 19.52 8.52 3.08
C ALA A 239 18.69 7.46 3.84
N LEU A 240 17.47 7.82 4.23
CA LEU A 240 16.55 6.88 4.89
C LEU A 240 16.16 5.71 3.98
N TRP A 241 15.89 5.98 2.71
CA TRP A 241 15.62 4.96 1.70
C TRP A 241 16.79 4.00 1.55
N ALA A 242 17.99 4.54 1.35
CA ALA A 242 19.21 3.75 1.21
C ALA A 242 19.47 2.85 2.43
N ALA A 243 19.22 3.35 3.65
CA ALA A 243 19.45 2.59 4.87
C ALA A 243 18.45 1.44 5.11
N VAL A 244 17.26 1.50 4.52
CA VAL A 244 16.16 0.55 4.81
C VAL A 244 15.88 -0.37 3.62
N VAL A 245 16.03 0.12 2.39
CA VAL A 245 15.59 -0.56 1.16
C VAL A 245 16.76 -1.06 0.33
N ASP A 246 17.82 -0.28 0.23
CA ASP A 246 18.97 -0.68 -0.58
C ASP A 246 19.78 -1.75 0.17
N GLU A 247 20.23 -2.78 -0.55
CA GLU A 247 21.12 -3.77 0.06
C GLU A 247 22.41 -3.05 0.49
N PRO A 248 22.94 -3.34 1.69
CA PRO A 248 24.28 -2.87 2.03
C PRO A 248 25.22 -3.37 0.94
N VAL A 249 26.08 -2.49 0.42
CA VAL A 249 27.20 -2.90 -0.43
C VAL A 249 28.09 -3.77 0.45
N VAL A 250 27.87 -5.08 0.41
CA VAL A 250 28.84 -6.05 0.92
C VAL A 250 29.89 -6.11 -0.17
N GLU A 251 31.01 -5.42 0.01
CA GLU A 251 32.20 -5.71 -0.78
C GLU A 251 32.52 -7.20 -0.55
N GLU A 252 32.27 -8.04 -1.55
CA GLU A 252 32.75 -9.41 -1.51
C GLU A 252 34.27 -9.35 -1.37
N PRO A 253 34.87 -10.00 -0.36
CA PRO A 253 36.32 -10.04 -0.26
C PRO A 253 36.85 -10.64 -1.56
N ALA A 254 37.82 -9.95 -2.17
CA ALA A 254 38.49 -10.41 -3.38
C ALA A 254 38.85 -11.89 -3.19
N VAL A 255 38.32 -12.74 -4.07
CA VAL A 255 38.69 -14.14 -4.11
C VAL A 255 40.17 -14.17 -4.42
N GLU A 256 41.02 -14.42 -3.42
CA GLU A 256 42.43 -14.71 -3.67
C GLU A 256 42.46 -15.96 -4.56
N GLU A 257 42.92 -15.79 -5.80
CA GLU A 257 43.14 -16.90 -6.71
C GLU A 257 44.05 -17.92 -6.01
N PRO A 258 43.73 -19.22 -6.08
CA PRO A 258 44.56 -20.24 -5.46
C PRO A 258 45.96 -20.16 -6.07
N VAL A 259 46.97 -19.90 -5.22
CA VAL A 259 48.37 -19.99 -5.59
C VAL A 259 48.61 -21.41 -6.09
N VAL A 260 48.77 -21.55 -7.41
CA VAL A 260 49.18 -22.80 -8.03
C VAL A 260 50.64 -22.99 -7.69
N GLU A 261 50.94 -23.79 -6.67
CA GLU A 261 52.30 -24.29 -6.46
C GLU A 261 52.66 -25.20 -7.64
N GLU A 262 53.62 -24.77 -8.46
CA GLU A 262 54.24 -25.63 -9.47
C GLU A 262 54.97 -26.79 -8.76
N PRO A 263 54.82 -28.04 -9.23
CA PRO A 263 55.52 -29.16 -8.64
C PRO A 263 57.03 -29.03 -8.93
N ALA A 264 57.83 -28.97 -7.87
CA ALA A 264 59.27 -29.11 -7.96
C ALA A 264 59.65 -30.57 -8.25
N GLY A 265 60.19 -30.83 -9.45
CA GLY A 265 60.99 -32.03 -9.75
C GLY A 265 60.31 -33.08 -10.61
#